data_AF-A0A1Q7D756-F1
#
_entry.id   AF-A0A1Q7D756-F1
#
_cell.length_a   1.000
_cell.length_b   1.000
_cell.length_c   1.000
_cell.angle_alpha   90.00
_cell.angle_beta   90.00
_cell.angle_gamma   90.00
#
_symmetry.space_group_name_H-M   'P 1'
#
loop_
_entity.id
_entity.type
_entity.pdbx_description
1 polymer ?
#
loop_
_entity_poly.entity_id
_entity_poly.type
_entity_poly.pdbx_seq_one_letter_code
_entity_poly.pdbx_strand_id
1 'polypeptide(L)'
;MDVTDTANLDVELKPYRVLMAERMVDTVMTAHVFNRSLDGRRPATLSRPTIEGLLRGELGWRGLVVSDDMRMGAIEQHYGLDDATVLTLAAGVDVVLIAADRLPDGGSAATEALRAIRTALGAGRLDPARIESALARVRELKSRLR
;
A
#
# COMPACT_ATOMS: atom_id res chain seq x y z
N MET A 1 -5.30 7.83 -11.66
CA MET A 1 -5.66 9.25 -11.86
C MET A 1 -4.44 10.11 -11.53
N ASP A 2 -4.07 11.07 -12.38
CA ASP A 2 -3.02 12.06 -12.06
C ASP A 2 -3.67 13.26 -11.38
N VAL A 3 -3.21 13.59 -10.18
CA VAL A 3 -3.69 14.72 -9.36
C VAL A 3 -2.59 15.77 -9.12
N THR A 4 -1.48 15.70 -9.85
CA THR A 4 -0.30 16.57 -9.66
C THR A 4 -0.68 18.05 -9.60
N ASP A 5 -1.54 18.49 -10.53
CA ASP A 5 -1.89 19.91 -10.67
C ASP A 5 -3.15 20.32 -9.91
N THR A 6 -3.85 19.36 -9.29
CA THR A 6 -5.13 19.59 -8.60
C THR A 6 -5.08 19.33 -7.10
N ALA A 7 -4.08 18.57 -6.62
CA ALA A 7 -3.94 18.26 -5.21
C ALA A 7 -3.49 19.49 -4.41
N ASN A 8 -4.20 19.78 -3.34
CA ASN A 8 -3.82 20.68 -2.27
C ASN A 8 -3.60 19.87 -0.97
N LEU A 9 -2.36 19.42 -0.77
CA LEU A 9 -2.02 18.52 0.34
C LEU A 9 -2.36 19.09 1.72
N ASP A 10 -2.39 20.42 1.89
CA ASP A 10 -2.80 21.02 3.16
C ASP A 10 -4.28 20.82 3.44
N VAL A 11 -5.11 20.79 2.40
CA VAL A 11 -6.55 20.51 2.49
C VAL A 11 -6.78 19.00 2.58
N GLU A 12 -6.23 18.20 1.66
CA GLU A 12 -6.54 16.77 1.59
C GLU A 12 -5.96 15.95 2.75
N LEU A 13 -4.81 16.35 3.31
CA LEU A 13 -4.21 15.64 4.44
C LEU A 13 -4.76 16.11 5.79
N LYS A 14 -5.52 17.21 5.84
CA LYS A 14 -6.09 17.73 7.09
C LYS A 14 -6.94 16.71 7.84
N PRO A 15 -7.88 15.97 7.20
CA PRO A 15 -8.64 14.93 7.88
C PRO A 15 -7.75 13.83 8.47
N TYR A 16 -6.72 13.41 7.75
CA TYR A 16 -5.78 12.38 8.24
C TYR A 16 -5.03 12.87 9.49
N ARG A 17 -4.51 14.11 9.49
CA ARG A 17 -3.84 14.70 10.66
C ARG A 17 -4.75 14.70 11.89
N VAL A 18 -6.01 15.12 11.73
CA VAL A 18 -7.00 15.18 12.82
C VAL A 18 -7.31 13.77 13.34
N LEU A 19 -7.70 12.84 12.45
CA LEU A 19 -8.09 11.48 12.82
C LEU A 19 -6.94 10.70 13.50
N MET A 20 -5.70 10.92 13.06
CA MET A 20 -4.51 10.33 13.68
C MET A 20 -4.21 10.92 15.05
N ALA A 21 -4.27 12.26 15.19
CA ALA A 21 -4.02 12.94 16.46
C ALA A 21 -5.06 12.55 17.53
N GLU A 22 -6.33 12.42 17.13
CA GLU A 22 -7.44 12.02 18.00
C GLU A 22 -7.53 10.50 18.21
N ARG A 23 -6.66 9.71 17.56
CA ARG A 23 -6.63 8.24 17.63
C ARG A 23 -7.98 7.58 17.29
N MET A 24 -8.67 8.14 16.30
CA MET A 24 -10.02 7.69 15.91
C MET A 24 -10.02 6.57 14.85
N VAL A 25 -8.84 6.24 14.31
CA VAL A 25 -8.70 5.27 13.22
C VAL A 25 -7.60 4.26 13.52
N ASP A 26 -7.80 3.03 13.08
CA ASP A 26 -6.87 1.92 13.29
C ASP A 26 -6.05 1.57 12.04
N THR A 27 -6.54 2.00 10.86
CA THR A 27 -5.96 1.67 9.56
C THR A 27 -6.02 2.88 8.62
N VAL A 28 -5.10 2.92 7.67
CA VAL A 28 -5.14 3.85 6.52
C VAL A 28 -5.13 3.03 5.25
N MET A 29 -6.07 3.31 4.33
CA MET A 29 -6.06 2.75 2.99
C MET A 29 -5.37 3.73 2.03
N THR A 30 -4.49 3.22 1.17
CA THR A 30 -3.86 4.02 0.11
C THR A 30 -4.83 4.22 -1.06
N ALA A 31 -4.48 5.05 -2.03
CA ALA A 31 -5.23 5.19 -3.27
C ALA A 31 -4.29 5.09 -4.48
N HIS A 32 -4.79 4.59 -5.60
CA HIS A 32 -4.03 4.49 -6.87
C HIS A 32 -3.98 5.82 -7.62
N VAL A 33 -3.57 6.88 -6.92
CA VAL A 33 -3.42 8.24 -7.44
C VAL A 33 -1.95 8.55 -7.71
N PHE A 34 -1.68 9.25 -8.80
CA PHE A 34 -0.34 9.69 -9.18
C PHE A 34 -0.19 11.18 -8.89
N ASN A 35 0.93 11.56 -8.27
CA ASN A 35 1.29 12.95 -8.02
C ASN A 35 2.80 13.09 -8.16
N ARG A 36 3.26 13.79 -9.21
CA ARG A 36 4.69 13.91 -9.54
C ARG A 36 5.50 14.62 -8.46
N SER A 37 4.86 15.47 -7.67
CA SER A 37 5.49 16.19 -6.56
C SER A 37 5.77 15.27 -5.36
N LEU A 38 5.02 14.17 -5.21
CA LEU A 38 5.28 13.14 -4.20
C LEU A 38 6.20 12.06 -4.74
N ASP A 39 5.92 11.57 -5.95
CA ASP A 39 6.73 10.56 -6.64
C ASP A 39 6.55 10.68 -8.15
N GLY A 40 7.64 11.04 -8.85
CA GLY A 40 7.62 11.23 -10.30
C GLY A 40 7.44 9.96 -11.13
N ARG A 41 7.38 8.78 -10.51
CA ARG A 41 7.36 7.49 -11.22
C ARG A 41 6.19 6.58 -10.86
N ARG A 42 5.68 6.67 -9.64
CA ARG A 42 4.73 5.67 -9.12
C ARG A 42 3.50 6.30 -8.48
N PRO A 43 2.33 5.64 -8.57
CA PRO A 43 1.17 6.04 -7.78
C PRO A 43 1.42 5.83 -6.29
N ALA A 44 0.66 6.54 -5.44
CA ALA A 44 0.84 6.58 -3.99
C ALA A 44 0.94 5.18 -3.34
N THR A 45 0.10 4.22 -3.74
CA THR A 45 0.14 2.82 -3.26
C THR A 45 1.50 2.13 -3.47
N LEU A 46 2.19 2.43 -4.58
CA LEU A 46 3.47 1.81 -4.97
C LEU A 46 4.69 2.68 -4.63
N SER A 47 4.45 3.84 -4.00
CA SER A 47 5.44 4.89 -3.80
C SER A 47 6.00 4.87 -2.38
N ARG A 48 7.28 4.48 -2.25
CA ARG A 48 7.99 4.55 -0.97
C ARG A 48 8.08 6.00 -0.43
N PRO A 49 8.37 7.04 -1.24
CA PRO A 49 8.30 8.42 -0.78
C PRO A 49 6.94 8.80 -0.18
N THR A 50 5.85 8.34 -0.80
CA THR A 50 4.49 8.63 -0.29
C THR A 50 4.20 7.88 1.01
N ILE A 51 4.50 6.58 1.08
CA ILE A 51 4.12 5.78 2.25
C ILE A 51 5.10 5.95 3.40
N GLU A 52 6.41 5.76 3.19
CA GLU A 52 7.39 5.89 4.27
C GLU A 52 7.76 7.35 4.56
N GLY A 53 7.85 8.21 3.53
CA GLY A 53 8.21 9.62 3.68
C GLY A 53 7.05 10.44 4.25
N LEU A 54 5.97 10.56 3.48
CA LEU A 54 4.83 11.39 3.88
C LEU A 54 3.98 10.74 4.98
N LEU A 55 3.43 9.56 4.75
CA LEU A 55 2.46 8.96 5.69
C LEU A 55 3.10 8.54 7.02
N ARG A 56 4.20 7.78 6.99
CA ARG A 56 4.86 7.30 8.22
C ARG A 56 5.85 8.29 8.81
N GLY A 57 6.51 9.09 7.97
CA GLY A 57 7.47 10.11 8.37
C GLY A 57 6.79 11.38 8.84
N GLU A 58 6.30 12.19 7.89
CA GLU A 58 5.74 13.52 8.17
C GLU A 58 4.43 13.48 8.97
N LEU A 59 3.49 12.60 8.60
CA LEU A 59 2.22 12.44 9.33
C LEU A 59 2.36 11.53 10.56
N GLY A 60 3.48 10.82 10.69
CA GLY A 60 3.78 10.00 11.87
C GLY A 60 2.93 8.73 12.02
N TRP A 61 2.25 8.26 10.97
CA TRP A 61 1.39 7.09 11.05
C TRP A 61 2.16 5.80 11.39
N ARG A 62 1.77 5.14 12.49
CA ARG A 62 2.39 3.89 12.94
C ARG A 62 1.49 2.67 12.81
N GLY A 63 0.19 2.88 12.58
CA GLY A 63 -0.78 1.81 12.41
C GLY A 63 -0.64 1.08 11.07
N LEU A 64 -1.62 0.20 10.83
CA LEU A 64 -1.67 -0.64 9.64
C LEU A 64 -1.96 0.20 8.39
N VAL A 65 -1.25 -0.08 7.30
CA VAL A 65 -1.54 0.48 5.97
C VAL A 65 -2.05 -0.63 5.05
N VAL A 66 -3.18 -0.39 4.39
CA VAL A 66 -3.83 -1.33 3.47
C VAL A 66 -3.81 -0.72 2.07
N SER A 67 -3.54 -1.51 1.03
CA SER A 67 -3.67 -1.00 -0.33
C SER A 67 -5.14 -0.81 -0.71
N ASP A 68 -5.41 0.07 -1.67
CA ASP A 68 -6.62 -0.06 -2.50
C ASP A 68 -6.55 -1.35 -3.33
N ASP A 69 -7.64 -1.72 -4.01
CA ASP A 69 -7.76 -3.00 -4.72
C ASP A 69 -6.72 -3.14 -5.85
N MET A 70 -5.89 -4.17 -5.76
CA MET A 70 -4.85 -4.45 -6.76
C MET A 70 -5.39 -4.93 -8.10
N ARG A 71 -6.69 -5.29 -8.16
CA ARG A 71 -7.38 -5.66 -9.39
C ARG A 71 -8.02 -4.47 -10.11
N MET A 72 -7.85 -3.24 -9.60
CA MET A 72 -8.26 -2.05 -10.34
C MET A 72 -7.41 -1.89 -11.61
N GLY A 73 -8.07 -1.66 -12.74
CA GLY A 73 -7.42 -1.65 -14.06
C GLY A 73 -6.21 -0.71 -14.19
N ALA A 74 -6.19 0.41 -13.45
CA ALA A 74 -5.05 1.34 -13.44
C ALA A 74 -3.74 0.71 -12.93
N ILE A 75 -3.81 -0.25 -12.01
CA ILE A 75 -2.64 -0.98 -11.50
C ILE A 75 -2.37 -2.21 -12.35
N GLU A 76 -3.42 -3.03 -12.58
CA GLU A 76 -3.30 -4.31 -13.28
C GLU A 76 -2.72 -4.12 -14.69
N GLN A 77 -3.14 -3.10 -15.44
CA GLN A 77 -2.69 -2.87 -16.81
C GLN A 77 -1.28 -2.28 -16.92
N HIS A 78 -0.79 -1.57 -15.91
CA HIS A 78 0.48 -0.82 -15.99
C HIS A 78 1.65 -1.55 -15.33
N TYR A 79 1.37 -2.39 -14.33
CA TYR A 79 2.40 -3.06 -13.55
C TYR A 79 2.24 -4.58 -13.52
N GLY A 80 1.05 -5.12 -13.82
CA GLY A 80 0.73 -6.52 -13.57
C GLY A 80 0.63 -6.83 -12.07
N LEU A 81 -0.08 -7.91 -11.73
CA LEU A 81 -0.37 -8.25 -10.33
C LEU A 81 0.90 -8.56 -9.52
N ASP A 82 1.85 -9.28 -10.11
CA ASP A 82 3.09 -9.72 -9.45
C ASP A 82 3.95 -8.53 -9.01
N ASP A 83 4.35 -7.68 -9.96
CA ASP A 83 5.21 -6.53 -9.65
C ASP A 83 4.48 -5.50 -8.81
N ALA A 84 3.19 -5.26 -9.06
CA ALA A 84 2.41 -4.35 -8.23
C ALA A 84 2.34 -4.83 -6.78
N THR A 85 2.16 -6.14 -6.53
CA THR A 85 2.17 -6.72 -5.18
C THR A 85 3.50 -6.47 -4.47
N VAL A 86 4.62 -6.77 -5.15
CA VAL A 86 5.95 -6.60 -4.57
C VAL A 86 6.25 -5.13 -4.31
N LEU A 87 5.90 -4.24 -5.25
CA LEU A 87 6.09 -2.80 -5.11
C LEU A 87 5.25 -2.20 -3.97
N THR A 88 4.00 -2.63 -3.81
CA THR A 88 3.13 -2.22 -2.69
C THR A 88 3.76 -2.53 -1.35
N LEU A 89 4.24 -3.77 -1.15
CA LEU A 89 4.88 -4.18 0.10
C LEU A 89 6.21 -3.44 0.33
N ALA A 90 7.03 -3.32 -0.72
CA ALA A 90 8.29 -2.60 -0.67
C ALA A 90 8.12 -1.09 -0.42
N ALA A 91 6.98 -0.52 -0.81
CA ALA A 91 6.64 0.87 -0.56
C ALA A 91 6.35 1.15 0.92
N GLY A 92 5.94 0.16 1.71
CA GLY A 92 5.59 0.34 3.13
C GLY A 92 4.15 -0.02 3.49
N VAL A 93 3.36 -0.52 2.53
CA VAL A 93 2.00 -1.03 2.77
C VAL A 93 2.07 -2.39 3.45
N ASP A 94 1.20 -2.64 4.43
CA ASP A 94 1.24 -3.84 5.27
C ASP A 94 0.28 -4.95 4.79
N VAL A 95 -0.85 -4.57 4.19
CA VAL A 95 -1.85 -5.51 3.66
C VAL A 95 -2.17 -5.19 2.21
N VAL A 96 -1.99 -6.17 1.34
CA VAL A 96 -2.38 -6.11 -0.06
C VAL A 96 -3.84 -6.54 -0.19
N LEU A 97 -4.69 -5.67 -0.70
CA LEU A 97 -6.11 -5.92 -0.91
C LEU A 97 -6.35 -6.46 -2.32
N ILE A 98 -7.04 -7.60 -2.40
CA ILE A 98 -7.52 -8.20 -3.65
C ILE A 98 -9.02 -8.41 -3.48
N ALA A 99 -9.84 -7.58 -4.14
CA ALA A 99 -11.29 -7.66 -4.01
C ALA A 99 -11.86 -8.84 -4.82
N ALA A 100 -11.31 -9.09 -6.02
CA ALA A 100 -11.70 -10.20 -6.89
C ALA A 100 -10.55 -11.19 -7.04
N ASP A 101 -10.66 -12.35 -6.39
CA ASP A 101 -9.59 -13.35 -6.44
C ASP A 101 -9.54 -14.10 -7.78
N ARG A 102 -10.68 -14.31 -8.45
CA ARG A 102 -10.71 -15.09 -9.69
C ARG A 102 -10.04 -14.32 -10.84
N LEU A 103 -9.10 -14.98 -11.51
CA LEU A 103 -8.45 -14.47 -12.72
C LEU A 103 -9.19 -14.94 -13.98
N PRO A 104 -9.01 -14.26 -15.13
CA PRO A 104 -9.68 -14.64 -16.38
C PRO A 104 -9.37 -16.06 -16.88
N ASP A 105 -8.20 -16.60 -16.51
CA ASP A 105 -7.76 -17.96 -16.83
C ASP A 105 -8.26 -19.01 -15.82
N GLY A 106 -9.05 -18.61 -14.83
CA GLY A 106 -9.55 -19.47 -13.75
C GLY A 106 -8.61 -19.58 -12.55
N GLY A 107 -7.45 -18.90 -12.57
CA GLY A 107 -6.51 -18.83 -11.45
C GLY A 107 -6.98 -17.99 -10.27
N SER A 108 -6.10 -17.87 -9.27
CA SER A 108 -6.30 -17.09 -8.03
C SER A 108 -5.24 -15.99 -7.94
N ALA A 109 -5.70 -14.74 -7.92
CA ALA A 109 -4.88 -13.56 -7.76
C ALA A 109 -4.09 -13.57 -6.44
N ALA A 110 -4.69 -14.04 -5.35
CA ALA A 110 -4.00 -14.19 -4.07
C ALA A 110 -2.87 -15.22 -4.14
N THR A 111 -3.06 -16.31 -4.92
CA THR A 111 -2.04 -17.33 -5.14
C THR A 111 -0.88 -16.79 -5.97
N GLU A 112 -1.17 -16.01 -7.02
CA GLU A 112 -0.14 -15.33 -7.83
C GLU A 112 0.63 -14.30 -7.01
N ALA A 113 -0.06 -13.43 -6.26
CA ALA A 113 0.56 -12.48 -5.36
C ALA A 113 1.49 -13.16 -4.33
N LEU A 114 1.05 -14.28 -3.73
CA LEU A 114 1.88 -15.06 -2.82
C LEU A 114 3.13 -15.65 -3.51
N ARG A 115 2.98 -16.14 -4.75
CA ARG A 115 4.11 -16.61 -5.55
C ARG A 115 5.10 -15.47 -5.83
N ALA A 116 4.60 -14.30 -6.24
CA ALA A 116 5.42 -13.12 -6.51
C ALA A 116 6.22 -12.68 -5.26
N ILE A 117 5.58 -12.67 -4.09
CA ILE A 117 6.23 -12.37 -2.80
C ILE A 117 7.35 -13.36 -2.52
N ARG A 118 7.09 -14.67 -2.64
CA ARG A 118 8.12 -15.71 -2.40
C ARG A 118 9.30 -15.56 -3.35
N THR A 119 9.03 -15.33 -4.63
CA THR A 119 10.06 -15.11 -5.64
C THR A 119 10.88 -13.86 -5.35
N ALA A 120 10.23 -12.75 -4.96
CA ALA A 120 10.92 -11.50 -4.64
C ALA A 120 11.79 -11.60 -3.39
N LEU A 121 11.33 -12.33 -2.36
CA LEU A 121 12.13 -12.63 -1.17
C LEU A 121 13.37 -13.48 -1.53
N GLY A 122 13.18 -14.56 -2.29
CA GLY A 122 14.27 -15.43 -2.73
C GLY A 122 15.30 -14.72 -3.62
N ALA A 123 14.86 -13.72 -4.39
CA ALA A 123 15.71 -12.91 -5.26
C ALA A 123 16.29 -11.64 -4.57
N GLY A 124 15.98 -11.39 -3.30
CA GLY A 124 16.43 -10.18 -2.59
C GLY A 124 15.80 -8.86 -3.06
N ARG A 125 14.72 -8.92 -3.85
CA ARG A 125 13.97 -7.73 -4.30
C ARG A 125 12.99 -7.22 -3.24
N LEU A 126 12.67 -8.04 -2.25
CA LEU A 126 11.85 -7.67 -1.10
C LEU A 126 12.61 -8.04 0.17
N ASP A 127 12.71 -7.09 1.09
CA ASP A 127 13.39 -7.29 2.37
C ASP A 127 12.53 -8.14 3.33
N PRO A 128 13.03 -9.27 3.85
CA PRO A 128 12.32 -10.04 4.88
C PRO A 128 11.94 -9.22 6.12
N ALA A 129 12.77 -8.26 6.54
CA ALA A 129 12.46 -7.40 7.68
C ALA A 129 11.24 -6.49 7.41
N ARG A 130 11.02 -6.11 6.15
CA ARG A 130 9.82 -5.37 5.74
C ARG A 130 8.55 -6.21 5.95
N ILE A 131 8.59 -7.50 5.60
CA ILE A 131 7.47 -8.42 5.83
C ILE A 131 7.21 -8.62 7.32
N GLU A 132 8.25 -8.84 8.13
CA GLU A 132 8.09 -8.99 9.58
C GLU A 132 7.47 -7.74 10.22
N SER A 133 7.88 -6.55 9.79
CA SER A 133 7.28 -5.29 10.25
C SER A 133 5.79 -5.19 9.89
N ALA A 134 5.39 -5.61 8.70
CA ALA A 134 3.98 -5.65 8.30
C ALA A 134 3.17 -6.64 9.15
N LEU A 135 3.70 -7.86 9.33
CA LEU A 135 3.06 -8.89 10.14
C LEU A 135 2.92 -8.47 11.60
N ALA A 136 3.91 -7.76 12.16
CA ALA A 136 3.82 -7.22 13.52
C ALA A 136 2.63 -6.27 13.69
N ARG A 137 2.43 -5.32 12.76
CA ARG A 137 1.27 -4.40 12.78
C ARG A 137 -0.06 -5.13 12.61
N VAL A 138 -0.12 -6.15 11.76
CA VAL A 138 -1.31 -7.00 11.61
C VAL A 138 -1.64 -7.71 12.93
N ARG A 139 -0.63 -8.27 13.62
CA ARG A 139 -0.81 -8.95 14.90
C ARG A 139 -1.26 -7.98 15.99
N GLU A 140 -0.66 -6.79 16.06
CA GLU A 140 -1.02 -5.72 16.99
C GLU A 140 -2.48 -5.27 16.80
N LEU A 141 -2.91 -5.04 15.56
CA LEU A 141 -4.31 -4.72 15.29
C LEU A 141 -5.22 -5.85 15.76
N LYS A 142 -4.92 -7.10 15.38
CA LYS A 142 -5.72 -8.27 15.77
C LYS A 142 -5.80 -8.47 17.28
N SER A 143 -4.77 -8.11 18.06
CA SER A 143 -4.82 -8.26 19.52
C SER A 143 -5.74 -7.25 20.21
N ARG A 144 -6.05 -6.12 19.58
CA ARG A 144 -6.97 -5.11 20.13
C ARG A 144 -8.44 -5.36 19.77
N LEU A 145 -8.71 -6.22 18.78
CA LEU A 145 -10.05 -6.56 18.29
C LEU A 145 -10.61 -7.86 18.90
N ARG A 146 -9.86 -8.49 19.81
CA ARG A 146 -10.27 -9.73 20.50
C ARG A 146 -11.06 -9.44 21.76
#